data_AF-A0A8W8NU44-F1
#
_entry.id   AF-A0A8W8NU44-F1
#
_cell.length_a   1.000
_cell.length_b   1.000
_cell.length_c   1.000
_cell.angle_alpha   90.00
_cell.angle_beta   90.00
_cell.angle_gamma   90.00
#
_symmetry.space_group_name_H-M   'P 1'
#
loop_
_entity.id
_entity.type
_entity.pdbx_description
1 polymer ?
#
loop_
_entity_poly.entity_id
_entity_poly.type
_entity_poly.pdbx_seq_one_letter_code
_entity_poly.pdbx_strand_id
1 'polypeptide(L)'
;MLTNLKEGRKLKCAQYWPDQNATMTCEHVVLTAMEEWHYAYYVVRKIKMTHKQLKISKTITQYQYTAWPDHGTPYPLLLLLFLCHVTRVKSEEQNSSTLVHCSAGIGRTVDKYIIYLTSNVPKRGNYINAIAVPAFTKENTFIITHYPAPENAVDFLRLITDYDCELVVSMEPLQEVESTTQWLPTSTNPKTVSSFTLHLQQDQASVIGNLKIDIAQNEKGNETWSVNITEPSSNLTVDNHQTVSQILSLVSLSLNIKTNNPILVVSRDGAALCGVFCAVYNLIQQLTMDEEIDVFSVVRLLQTRRPELCPTLGEYETIHCALKSFIQSQIGENVYFNH
;
A
#
# COMPACT_ATOMS: atom_id res chain seq x y z
N MET A 1 -7.34 17.54 9.81
CA MET A 1 -8.66 18.04 9.37
C MET A 1 -8.72 18.00 7.84
N LEU A 2 -9.68 17.28 7.25
CA LEU A 2 -9.83 17.09 5.79
C LEU A 2 -11.13 17.75 5.26
N THR A 3 -11.44 18.93 5.77
CA THR A 3 -12.63 19.70 5.36
C THR A 3 -12.39 21.17 5.57
N ASN A 4 -13.05 22.00 4.77
CA ASN A 4 -13.24 23.41 5.12
C ASN A 4 -14.35 23.53 6.17
N LEU A 5 -14.39 24.66 6.90
CA LEU A 5 -15.48 24.95 7.85
C LEU A 5 -16.82 25.07 7.13
N LYS A 6 -16.77 25.62 5.91
CA LYS A 6 -17.91 25.81 5.01
C LYS A 6 -17.53 25.38 3.60
N GLU A 7 -18.44 24.68 2.95
CA GLU A 7 -18.33 24.17 1.57
C GLU A 7 -19.61 24.58 0.84
N GLY A 8 -19.46 25.45 -0.15
CA GLY A 8 -20.54 26.17 -0.80
C GLY A 8 -21.39 26.94 0.21
N ARG A 9 -22.65 26.50 0.39
CA ARG A 9 -23.58 27.09 1.36
C ARG A 9 -23.68 26.31 2.68
N LYS A 10 -23.08 25.12 2.77
CA LYS A 10 -23.24 24.22 3.92
C LYS A 10 -22.08 24.36 4.91
N LEU A 11 -22.41 24.49 6.19
CA LEU A 11 -21.45 24.34 7.28
C LEU A 11 -21.09 22.86 7.42
N LYS A 12 -19.79 22.55 7.44
CA LYS A 12 -19.26 21.17 7.47
C LYS A 12 -18.58 20.83 8.79
N CYS A 13 -17.99 21.81 9.44
CA CYS A 13 -17.31 21.67 10.71
C CYS A 13 -17.42 22.99 11.48
N ALA A 14 -17.61 22.90 12.80
CA ALA A 14 -17.48 24.06 13.67
C ALA A 14 -15.99 24.36 13.90
N GLN A 15 -15.65 25.64 14.02
CA GLN A 15 -14.30 26.03 14.41
C GLN A 15 -14.08 25.66 15.89
N TYR A 16 -13.17 24.72 16.13
CA TYR A 16 -12.84 24.22 17.47
C TYR A 16 -11.44 24.67 17.93
N TRP A 17 -10.89 25.71 17.31
CA TRP A 17 -9.61 26.32 17.63
C TRP A 17 -9.74 27.85 17.69
N PRO A 18 -8.92 28.54 18.51
CA PRO A 18 -8.89 30.00 18.54
C PRO A 18 -8.27 30.57 17.26
N ASP A 19 -8.62 31.81 16.91
CA ASP A 19 -7.92 32.59 15.88
C ASP A 19 -6.47 32.89 16.31
N GLN A 20 -5.62 33.27 15.35
CA GLN A 20 -4.19 33.53 15.61
C GLN A 20 -4.01 34.58 16.72
N ASN A 21 -3.12 34.27 17.68
CA ASN A 21 -2.88 35.06 18.90
C ASN A 21 -4.08 35.20 19.86
N ALA A 22 -5.17 34.48 19.63
CA ALA A 22 -6.31 34.42 20.53
C ALA A 22 -6.24 33.18 21.45
N THR A 23 -7.10 33.19 22.47
CA THR A 23 -7.30 32.06 23.37
C THR A 23 -8.75 31.60 23.33
N MET A 24 -8.95 30.29 23.44
CA MET A 24 -10.27 29.68 23.55
C MET A 24 -10.29 28.77 24.77
N THR A 25 -11.36 28.87 25.56
CA THR A 25 -11.54 28.03 26.74
C THR A 25 -12.56 26.94 26.44
N CYS A 26 -12.15 25.69 26.59
CA CYS A 26 -12.99 24.51 26.45
C CYS A 26 -13.02 23.78 27.79
N GLU A 27 -14.04 24.03 28.61
CA GLU A 27 -14.23 23.42 29.94
C GLU A 27 -12.95 23.46 30.80
N HIS A 28 -12.23 22.32 30.88
CA HIS A 28 -11.03 22.11 31.69
C HIS A 28 -9.72 22.53 31.01
N VAL A 29 -9.78 22.91 29.73
CA VAL A 29 -8.64 23.16 28.87
C VAL A 29 -8.68 24.58 28.30
N VAL A 30 -7.51 25.20 28.17
CA VAL A 30 -7.31 26.47 27.47
C VAL A 30 -6.44 26.21 26.26
N LEU A 31 -6.91 26.64 25.10
CA LEU A 31 -6.18 26.62 23.84
C LEU A 31 -5.64 28.02 23.55
N THR A 32 -4.36 28.10 23.16
CA THR A 32 -3.70 29.33 22.71
C THR A 32 -3.11 29.08 21.33
N ALA A 33 -3.57 29.84 20.32
CA ALA A 33 -2.97 29.78 19.00
C ALA A 33 -1.60 30.49 19.03
N MET A 34 -0.55 29.78 18.62
CA MET A 34 0.82 30.28 18.63
C MET A 34 1.24 30.73 17.23
N GLU A 35 1.18 29.82 16.27
CA GLU A 35 1.67 30.02 14.92
C GLU A 35 0.64 29.47 13.93
N GLU A 36 0.47 30.16 12.81
CA GLU A 36 -0.38 29.76 11.71
C GLU A 36 0.35 30.00 10.39
N TRP A 37 0.42 28.98 9.54
CA TRP A 37 1.00 29.06 8.21
C TRP A 37 -0.05 28.69 7.16
N HIS A 38 -0.22 29.58 6.19
CA HIS A 38 -1.10 29.38 5.04
C HIS A 38 -0.29 28.93 3.84
N TYR A 39 -0.53 27.70 3.40
CA TYR A 39 -0.03 27.17 2.14
C TYR A 39 -1.15 27.20 1.09
N ALA A 40 -0.80 27.00 -0.18
CA ALA A 40 -1.77 27.05 -1.28
C ALA A 40 -2.97 26.10 -1.09
N TYR A 41 -2.75 24.93 -0.47
CA TYR A 41 -3.74 23.84 -0.40
C TYR A 41 -4.02 23.34 1.02
N TYR A 42 -3.36 23.90 2.02
CA TYR A 42 -3.56 23.53 3.41
C TYR A 42 -3.10 24.63 4.36
N VAL A 43 -3.56 24.55 5.60
CA VAL A 43 -3.17 25.44 6.70
C VAL A 43 -2.58 24.59 7.82
N VAL A 44 -1.49 25.06 8.41
CA VAL A 44 -0.86 24.43 9.58
C VAL A 44 -0.99 25.38 10.76
N ARG A 45 -1.44 24.87 11.91
CA ARG A 45 -1.56 25.64 13.15
C ARG A 45 -0.81 24.96 14.28
N LYS A 46 0.01 25.70 15.02
CA LYS A 46 0.51 25.26 16.32
C LYS A 46 -0.35 25.87 17.42
N ILE A 47 -0.90 25.00 18.25
CA ILE A 47 -1.83 25.35 19.32
C ILE A 47 -1.26 24.80 20.62
N LYS A 48 -1.08 25.66 21.62
CA LYS A 48 -0.77 25.22 22.99
C LYS A 48 -2.05 24.88 23.70
N MET A 49 -2.12 23.66 24.23
CA MET A 49 -3.20 23.17 25.05
C MET A 49 -2.73 23.11 26.50
N THR A 50 -3.38 23.83 27.41
CA THR A 50 -3.05 23.85 28.83
C THR A 50 -4.24 23.39 29.68
N HIS A 51 -4.04 22.38 30.52
CA HIS A 51 -5.04 21.93 31.47
C HIS A 51 -5.10 22.88 32.67
N LYS A 52 -6.27 23.45 32.98
CA LYS A 52 -6.41 24.53 33.96
C LYS A 52 -5.97 24.14 35.37
N GLN A 53 -6.33 22.93 35.79
CA GLN A 53 -6.10 22.44 37.16
C GLN A 53 -4.71 21.83 37.32
N LEU A 54 -4.28 21.05 36.32
CA LEU A 54 -3.01 20.31 36.39
C LEU A 54 -1.82 21.17 35.97
N LYS A 55 -2.07 22.31 35.31
CA LYS A 55 -1.06 23.22 34.74
C LYS A 55 -0.10 22.55 33.73
N ILE A 56 -0.39 21.32 33.31
CA ILE A 56 0.32 20.61 32.26
C ILE A 56 -0.05 21.21 30.90
N SER A 57 0.95 21.40 30.05
CA SER A 57 0.79 21.96 28.71
C SER A 57 1.32 20.98 27.65
N LYS A 58 0.61 20.88 26.52
CA LYS A 58 1.06 20.13 25.33
C LYS A 58 0.89 21.00 24.09
N THR A 59 1.81 20.89 23.14
CA THR A 59 1.70 21.53 21.82
C THR A 59 1.01 20.56 20.86
N ILE A 60 -0.01 21.05 20.16
CA ILE A 60 -0.77 20.35 19.13
C ILE A 60 -0.48 21.03 17.80
N THR A 61 -0.11 20.24 16.79
CA THR A 61 0.00 20.72 15.42
C THR A 61 -1.22 20.24 14.64
N GLN A 62 -2.08 21.17 14.22
CA GLN A 62 -3.24 20.89 13.40
C GLN A 62 -2.89 21.13 11.92
N TYR A 63 -3.11 20.11 11.10
CA TYR A 63 -3.04 20.21 9.64
C TYR A 63 -4.45 20.22 9.06
N GLN A 64 -4.79 21.25 8.28
CA GLN A 64 -6.09 21.39 7.62
C GLN A 64 -5.89 21.42 6.10
N TYR A 65 -6.34 20.38 5.39
CA TYR A 65 -6.38 20.40 3.92
C TYR A 65 -7.57 21.23 3.44
N THR A 66 -7.30 22.28 2.67
CA THR A 66 -8.29 23.29 2.25
C THR A 66 -8.71 23.16 0.78
N ALA A 67 -7.97 22.39 -0.01
CA ALA A 67 -8.22 22.22 -1.45
C ALA A 67 -9.18 21.06 -1.80
N TRP A 68 -9.92 20.51 -0.83
CA TRP A 68 -10.94 19.51 -1.11
C TRP A 68 -12.19 20.18 -1.71
N PRO A 69 -12.63 19.83 -2.93
CA PRO A 69 -13.77 20.47 -3.56
C PRO A 69 -15.10 20.08 -2.90
N ASP A 70 -16.11 20.94 -3.03
CA ASP A 70 -17.47 20.69 -2.52
C ASP A 70 -18.11 19.44 -3.15
N HIS A 71 -17.77 19.15 -4.41
CA HIS A 71 -18.19 17.99 -5.17
C HIS A 71 -16.96 17.27 -5.76
N GLY A 72 -16.95 15.94 -5.67
CA GLY A 72 -15.87 15.10 -6.19
C GLY A 72 -14.72 14.89 -5.21
N THR A 73 -13.57 14.49 -5.75
CA THR A 73 -12.33 14.21 -5.01
C THR A 73 -11.29 15.28 -5.31
N PRO A 74 -10.37 15.58 -4.37
CA PRO A 74 -9.28 16.51 -4.62
C PRO A 74 -8.34 15.97 -5.67
N TYR A 75 -7.50 16.84 -6.22
CA TYR A 75 -6.44 16.43 -7.13
C TYR A 75 -5.49 15.46 -6.39
N PRO A 76 -5.33 14.20 -6.84
CA PRO A 76 -4.67 13.15 -6.08
C PRO A 76 -3.24 13.52 -5.63
N LEU A 77 -2.48 14.18 -6.49
CA LEU A 77 -1.11 14.63 -6.19
C LEU A 77 -1.07 15.64 -5.04
N LEU A 78 -2.03 16.57 -4.96
CA LEU A 78 -2.05 17.60 -3.93
C LEU A 78 -2.40 17.01 -2.56
N LEU A 79 -3.37 16.09 -2.52
CA LEU A 79 -3.73 15.38 -1.30
C LEU A 79 -2.56 14.51 -0.81
N LEU A 80 -1.87 13.84 -1.74
CA LEU A 80 -0.70 13.04 -1.41
C LEU A 80 0.43 13.87 -0.81
N LEU A 81 0.80 15.00 -1.44
CA LEU A 81 1.86 15.88 -0.91
C LEU A 81 1.54 16.35 0.51
N PHE A 82 0.27 16.66 0.78
CA PHE A 82 -0.21 16.97 2.12
C PHE A 82 -0.05 15.77 3.08
N LEU A 83 -0.46 14.57 2.69
CA LEU A 83 -0.31 13.36 3.53
C LEU A 83 1.16 13.06 3.82
N CYS A 84 2.04 13.09 2.83
CA CYS A 84 3.49 12.91 3.02
C CYS A 84 4.06 13.94 4.01
N HIS A 85 3.59 15.19 3.96
CA HIS A 85 4.04 16.22 4.89
C HIS A 85 3.56 15.92 6.32
N VAL A 86 2.31 15.48 6.49
CA VAL A 86 1.77 15.09 7.81
C VAL A 86 2.49 13.87 8.38
N THR A 87 2.83 12.87 7.55
CA THR A 87 3.50 11.64 8.02
C THR A 87 4.98 11.86 8.35
N ARG A 88 5.71 12.65 7.56
CA ARG A 88 7.13 12.95 7.80
C ARG A 88 7.40 13.74 9.08
N VAL A 89 6.42 14.51 9.56
CA VAL A 89 6.58 15.36 10.76
C VAL A 89 6.21 14.62 12.06
N LYS A 90 5.66 13.41 11.98
CA LYS A 90 5.58 12.52 13.14
C LYS A 90 7.00 12.12 13.54
N SER A 91 7.53 12.65 14.64
CA SER A 91 8.79 12.14 15.19
C SER A 91 8.58 10.74 15.77
N GLU A 92 9.58 9.87 15.60
CA GLU A 92 9.61 8.49 16.14
C GLU A 92 9.44 8.45 17.67
N GLU A 93 9.71 9.57 18.36
CA GLU A 93 9.61 9.70 19.81
C GLU A 93 8.16 9.89 20.33
N GLN A 94 7.20 10.24 19.47
CA GLN A 94 5.80 10.42 19.89
C GLN A 94 4.96 9.18 19.58
N ASN A 95 4.86 8.28 20.57
CA ASN A 95 4.00 7.10 20.59
C ASN A 95 2.50 7.46 20.71
N SER A 96 2.02 8.43 19.93
CA SER A 96 0.67 8.98 20.00
C SER A 96 -0.05 8.90 18.66
N SER A 97 -1.30 8.45 18.70
CA SER A 97 -2.16 8.35 17.52
C SER A 97 -2.50 9.73 16.95
N THR A 98 -2.53 9.84 15.62
CA THR A 98 -2.99 11.08 14.95
C THR A 98 -4.49 11.08 14.80
N LEU A 99 -5.13 12.12 15.30
CA LEU A 99 -6.55 12.35 15.10
C LEU A 99 -6.79 12.93 13.69
N VAL A 100 -7.56 12.20 12.89
CA VAL A 100 -8.02 12.64 11.56
C VAL A 100 -9.54 12.75 11.57
N HIS A 101 -10.08 13.83 11.02
CA HIS A 101 -11.51 14.01 10.84
C HIS A 101 -11.81 14.85 9.59
N CYS A 102 -13.04 14.77 9.10
CA CYS A 102 -13.61 15.65 8.07
C CYS A 102 -14.92 16.28 8.59
N SER A 103 -16.04 16.08 7.89
CA SER A 103 -17.39 16.47 8.33
C SER A 103 -18.12 15.29 9.01
N ALA A 104 -18.28 14.16 8.32
CA ALA A 104 -18.90 12.94 8.87
C ALA A 104 -17.88 11.91 9.41
N GLY A 105 -16.58 12.13 9.18
CA GLY A 105 -15.50 11.22 9.61
C GLY A 105 -15.34 9.94 8.79
N ILE A 106 -16.13 9.73 7.72
CA ILE A 106 -16.21 8.45 6.99
C ILE A 106 -15.73 8.59 5.53
N GLY A 107 -16.24 9.56 4.75
CA GLY A 107 -16.11 9.54 3.27
C GLY A 107 -14.88 10.20 2.63
N ARG A 108 -13.91 10.73 3.40
CA ARG A 108 -12.74 11.48 2.85
C ARG A 108 -11.39 10.83 3.18
N THR A 109 -11.43 9.62 3.72
CA THR A 109 -10.28 8.89 4.21
C THR A 109 -10.24 7.54 3.49
N VAL A 110 -9.49 7.45 2.40
CA VAL A 110 -8.94 6.21 1.81
C VAL A 110 -9.94 5.17 1.25
N ASP A 111 -11.24 5.31 1.50
CA ASP A 111 -12.29 4.29 1.27
C ASP A 111 -12.41 3.74 -0.17
N LYS A 112 -12.12 4.56 -1.20
CA LYS A 112 -12.36 4.17 -2.61
C LYS A 112 -11.55 2.96 -3.07
N TYR A 113 -10.37 2.71 -2.48
CA TYR A 113 -9.44 1.69 -2.96
C TYR A 113 -9.26 0.54 -1.97
N ILE A 114 -9.94 0.62 -0.81
CA ILE A 114 -9.89 -0.43 0.21
C ILE A 114 -10.56 -1.69 -0.34
N ILE A 115 -9.91 -2.81 -0.09
CA ILE A 115 -10.41 -4.13 -0.42
C ILE A 115 -11.26 -4.67 0.73
N TYR A 116 -12.41 -5.26 0.39
CA TYR A 116 -13.32 -5.88 1.35
C TYR A 116 -13.58 -7.33 0.98
N LEU A 117 -13.49 -8.20 1.98
CA LEU A 117 -13.80 -9.61 1.83
C LEU A 117 -15.31 -9.80 1.73
N THR A 118 -15.75 -10.60 0.77
CA THR A 118 -17.16 -10.88 0.46
C THR A 118 -17.60 -12.26 0.94
N SER A 119 -16.67 -13.21 1.05
CA SER A 119 -16.93 -14.51 1.69
C SER A 119 -17.31 -14.32 3.15
N ASN A 120 -18.13 -15.22 3.69
CA ASN A 120 -18.53 -15.20 5.08
C ASN A 120 -17.78 -16.29 5.85
N VAL A 121 -17.03 -15.91 6.89
CA VAL A 121 -16.41 -16.84 7.83
C VAL A 121 -16.89 -16.50 9.24
N PRO A 122 -17.34 -17.48 10.04
CA PRO A 122 -17.86 -17.22 11.38
C PRO A 122 -16.89 -16.41 12.24
N LYS A 123 -17.42 -15.38 12.93
CA LYS A 123 -16.66 -14.49 13.84
C LYS A 123 -15.60 -13.62 13.14
N ARG A 124 -15.63 -13.49 11.81
CA ARG A 124 -14.75 -12.60 11.03
C ARG A 124 -15.54 -11.47 10.40
N GLY A 125 -14.92 -10.31 10.29
CA GLY A 125 -15.46 -9.17 9.54
C GLY A 125 -15.17 -9.27 8.03
N ASN A 126 -15.49 -8.19 7.33
CA ASN A 126 -15.16 -8.01 5.91
C ASN A 126 -13.90 -7.16 5.67
N TYR A 127 -13.34 -6.55 6.70
CA TYR A 127 -12.16 -5.70 6.57
C TYR A 127 -10.87 -6.52 6.51
N ILE A 128 -9.99 -6.14 5.58
CA ILE A 128 -8.60 -6.58 5.50
C ILE A 128 -7.74 -5.37 5.13
N ASN A 129 -6.50 -5.31 5.64
CA ASN A 129 -5.56 -4.23 5.32
C ASN A 129 -4.93 -4.43 3.94
N ALA A 130 -5.76 -4.37 2.90
CA ALA A 130 -5.35 -4.51 1.50
C ALA A 130 -5.91 -3.37 0.66
N ILE A 131 -5.18 -3.02 -0.40
CA ILE A 131 -5.52 -1.89 -1.27
C ILE A 131 -5.36 -2.24 -2.75
N ALA A 132 -6.32 -1.80 -3.57
CA ALA A 132 -6.25 -1.89 -5.02
C ALA A 132 -5.29 -0.84 -5.59
N VAL A 133 -4.35 -1.29 -6.43
CA VAL A 133 -3.32 -0.47 -7.05
C VAL A 133 -3.32 -0.68 -8.57
N PRO A 134 -3.24 0.40 -9.37
CA PRO A 134 -3.28 0.30 -10.82
C PRO A 134 -1.96 -0.19 -11.42
N ALA A 135 -2.07 -0.84 -12.58
CA ALA A 135 -1.00 -0.88 -13.57
C ALA A 135 -1.25 0.18 -14.66
N PHE A 136 -0.28 0.34 -15.55
CA PHE A 136 -0.30 1.33 -16.62
C PHE A 136 -1.50 1.11 -17.55
N THR A 137 -1.83 -0.16 -17.77
CA THR A 137 -2.88 -0.60 -18.69
C THR A 137 -4.24 -0.87 -18.05
N LYS A 138 -4.33 -0.96 -16.70
CA LYS A 138 -5.56 -1.36 -16.00
C LYS A 138 -5.62 -0.88 -14.55
N GLU A 139 -6.80 -0.39 -14.13
CA GLU A 139 -6.98 0.30 -12.84
C GLU A 139 -6.86 -0.59 -11.58
N ASN A 140 -7.21 -1.87 -11.69
CA ASN A 140 -7.25 -2.83 -10.56
C ASN A 140 -6.37 -4.04 -10.86
N THR A 141 -5.14 -3.81 -11.31
CA THR A 141 -4.20 -4.89 -11.64
C THR A 141 -3.58 -5.52 -10.40
N PHE A 142 -3.33 -4.74 -9.35
CA PHE A 142 -2.70 -5.23 -8.14
C PHE A 142 -3.62 -5.09 -6.93
N ILE A 143 -3.50 -6.04 -6.02
CA ILE A 143 -3.90 -5.89 -4.63
C ILE A 143 -2.62 -5.94 -3.81
N ILE A 144 -2.39 -4.95 -2.95
CA ILE A 144 -1.23 -4.93 -2.05
C ILE A 144 -1.70 -5.18 -0.63
N THR A 145 -1.04 -6.10 0.09
CA THR A 145 -1.27 -6.38 1.51
C THR A 145 0.04 -6.75 2.21
N HIS A 146 0.02 -6.83 3.54
CA HIS A 146 1.10 -7.44 4.30
C HIS A 146 0.87 -8.94 4.53
N TYR A 147 1.92 -9.68 4.91
CA TYR A 147 1.76 -11.09 5.31
C TYR A 147 0.75 -11.24 6.45
N PRO A 148 -0.13 -12.25 6.42
CA PRO A 148 -1.08 -12.46 7.50
C PRO A 148 -0.35 -12.83 8.79
N ALA A 149 -0.85 -12.33 9.91
CA ALA A 149 -0.57 -12.94 11.21
C ALA A 149 -1.12 -14.37 11.23
N PRO A 150 -0.55 -15.30 12.03
CA PRO A 150 -1.01 -16.69 12.15
C PRO A 150 -2.53 -16.85 12.23
N GLU A 151 -3.16 -16.07 13.10
CA GLU A 151 -4.61 -16.08 13.31
C GLU A 151 -5.39 -15.51 12.13
N ASN A 152 -4.80 -14.65 11.29
CA ASN A 152 -5.46 -13.97 10.18
C ASN A 152 -5.20 -14.62 8.83
N ALA A 153 -4.53 -15.77 8.79
CA ALA A 153 -4.29 -16.52 7.55
C ALA A 153 -5.59 -16.83 6.80
N VAL A 154 -6.70 -17.10 7.50
CA VAL A 154 -8.00 -17.32 6.87
C VAL A 154 -8.46 -16.10 6.05
N ASP A 155 -8.22 -14.88 6.51
CA ASP A 155 -8.62 -13.66 5.81
C ASP A 155 -7.76 -13.40 4.58
N PHE A 156 -6.50 -13.84 4.60
CA PHE A 156 -5.63 -13.85 3.43
C PHE A 156 -6.09 -14.85 2.37
N LEU A 157 -6.54 -16.05 2.77
CA LEU A 157 -7.11 -17.02 1.83
C LEU A 157 -8.44 -16.57 1.25
N ARG A 158 -9.28 -15.92 2.08
CA ARG A 158 -10.48 -15.22 1.60
C ARG A 158 -10.14 -14.14 0.59
N LEU A 159 -9.06 -13.38 0.79
CA LEU A 159 -8.62 -12.37 -0.16
C LEU A 159 -8.27 -12.99 -1.53
N ILE A 160 -7.51 -14.08 -1.53
CA ILE A 160 -7.13 -14.79 -2.76
C ILE A 160 -8.37 -15.32 -3.49
N THR A 161 -9.29 -15.95 -2.75
CA THR A 161 -10.47 -16.62 -3.32
C THR A 161 -11.57 -15.64 -3.72
N ASP A 162 -11.87 -14.62 -2.91
CA ASP A 162 -12.91 -13.62 -3.21
C ASP A 162 -12.59 -12.76 -4.44
N TYR A 163 -11.30 -12.65 -4.79
CA TYR A 163 -10.81 -11.86 -5.92
C TYR A 163 -10.20 -12.72 -7.03
N ASP A 164 -10.35 -14.04 -6.96
CA ASP A 164 -9.85 -15.03 -7.92
C ASP A 164 -8.37 -14.80 -8.32
N CYS A 165 -7.53 -14.45 -7.34
CA CYS A 165 -6.12 -14.18 -7.58
C CYS A 165 -5.38 -15.44 -8.04
N GLU A 166 -4.91 -15.43 -9.30
CA GLU A 166 -4.14 -16.55 -9.90
C GLU A 166 -2.63 -16.46 -9.60
N LEU A 167 -2.15 -15.27 -9.19
CA LEU A 167 -0.76 -14.99 -8.86
C LEU A 167 -0.63 -14.22 -7.56
N VAL A 168 0.23 -14.72 -6.68
CA VAL A 168 0.74 -14.02 -5.50
C VAL A 168 2.23 -13.77 -5.68
N VAL A 169 2.67 -12.53 -5.55
CA VAL A 169 4.08 -12.13 -5.59
C VAL A 169 4.50 -11.80 -4.17
N SER A 170 5.36 -12.64 -3.60
CA SER A 170 6.02 -12.43 -2.31
C SER A 170 7.28 -11.60 -2.53
N MET A 171 7.45 -10.51 -1.78
CA MET A 171 8.65 -9.67 -1.86
C MET A 171 9.78 -10.14 -0.93
N GLU A 172 9.52 -11.16 -0.12
CA GLU A 172 10.48 -11.84 0.73
C GLU A 172 10.45 -13.35 0.44
N PRO A 173 11.57 -14.08 0.62
CA PRO A 173 11.55 -15.54 0.61
C PRO A 173 10.60 -16.04 1.71
N LEU A 174 9.61 -16.86 1.37
CA LEU A 174 8.55 -17.33 2.26
C LEU A 174 9.09 -18.10 3.47
N GLN A 175 10.24 -18.77 3.31
CA GLN A 175 10.94 -19.45 4.41
C GLN A 175 11.44 -18.50 5.51
N GLU A 176 11.71 -17.23 5.17
CA GLU A 176 12.16 -16.20 6.11
C GLU A 176 10.98 -15.50 6.81
N VAL A 177 9.75 -15.77 6.36
CA VAL A 177 8.53 -15.16 6.90
C VAL A 177 7.88 -16.13 7.89
N GLU A 178 8.10 -15.92 9.19
CA GLU A 178 7.65 -16.86 10.24
C GLU A 178 6.17 -17.27 10.15
N SER A 179 5.29 -16.35 9.74
CA SER A 179 3.85 -16.61 9.68
C SER A 179 3.43 -17.54 8.54
N THR A 180 4.28 -17.78 7.54
CA THR A 180 3.96 -18.67 6.40
C THR A 180 3.79 -20.12 6.83
N THR A 181 4.55 -20.56 7.85
CA THR A 181 4.50 -21.93 8.39
C THR A 181 3.11 -22.38 8.85
N GLN A 182 2.21 -21.42 9.12
CA GLN A 182 0.86 -21.66 9.62
C GLN A 182 -0.13 -21.99 8.51
N TRP A 183 0.11 -21.53 7.29
CA TRP A 183 -0.84 -21.65 6.17
C TRP A 183 -0.24 -22.25 4.90
N LEU A 184 1.06 -22.12 4.69
CA LEU A 184 1.75 -22.66 3.51
C LEU A 184 1.90 -24.19 3.64
N PRO A 185 1.35 -24.97 2.69
CA PRO A 185 1.49 -26.43 2.69
C PRO A 185 2.90 -26.86 2.26
N THR A 186 3.27 -28.09 2.61
CA THR A 186 4.46 -28.76 2.05
C THR A 186 4.04 -29.91 1.13
N SER A 187 4.97 -30.41 0.31
CA SER A 187 4.69 -31.52 -0.62
C SER A 187 4.17 -32.78 0.07
N THR A 188 4.49 -32.97 1.34
CA THR A 188 4.10 -34.14 2.14
C THR A 188 2.96 -33.86 3.12
N ASN A 189 2.62 -32.60 3.38
CA ASN A 189 1.65 -32.24 4.41
C ASN A 189 0.73 -31.09 3.96
N PRO A 190 -0.54 -31.38 3.61
CA PRO A 190 -1.51 -30.33 3.33
C PRO A 190 -1.81 -29.52 4.60
N LYS A 191 -2.11 -28.23 4.44
CA LYS A 191 -2.46 -27.34 5.56
C LYS A 191 -3.94 -27.03 5.55
N THR A 192 -4.58 -27.12 6.71
CA THR A 192 -5.98 -26.71 6.87
C THR A 192 -6.03 -25.45 7.70
N VAL A 193 -6.68 -24.42 7.16
CA VAL A 193 -6.88 -23.12 7.79
C VAL A 193 -8.37 -22.81 7.75
N SER A 194 -9.04 -22.95 8.90
CA SER A 194 -10.50 -22.82 8.99
C SER A 194 -11.21 -23.78 8.01
N SER A 195 -12.06 -23.26 7.11
CA SER A 195 -12.78 -24.04 6.11
C SER A 195 -11.96 -24.38 4.85
N PHE A 196 -10.72 -23.90 4.76
CA PHE A 196 -9.86 -24.08 3.60
C PHE A 196 -8.81 -25.17 3.83
N THR A 197 -8.56 -25.99 2.80
CA THR A 197 -7.49 -26.98 2.77
C THR A 197 -6.57 -26.69 1.59
N LEU A 198 -5.27 -26.58 1.85
CA LEU A 198 -4.25 -26.20 0.88
C LEU A 198 -3.37 -27.39 0.52
N HIS A 199 -3.13 -27.58 -0.77
CA HIS A 199 -2.31 -28.64 -1.34
C HIS A 199 -1.23 -28.06 -2.26
N LEU A 200 0.03 -28.42 -2.04
CA LEU A 200 1.13 -28.06 -2.94
C LEU A 200 1.16 -29.02 -4.15
N GLN A 201 1.05 -28.50 -5.37
CA GLN A 201 1.07 -29.30 -6.60
C GLN A 201 2.48 -29.48 -7.16
N GLN A 202 3.25 -28.40 -7.27
CA GLN A 202 4.57 -28.43 -7.89
C GLN A 202 5.44 -27.30 -7.37
N ASP A 203 6.72 -27.61 -7.19
CA ASP A 203 7.82 -26.67 -7.05
C ASP A 203 8.62 -26.73 -8.36
N GLN A 204 8.65 -25.63 -9.11
CA GLN A 204 9.45 -25.55 -10.34
C GLN A 204 10.72 -24.75 -10.05
N ALA A 205 11.87 -25.39 -10.30
CA ALA A 205 13.16 -24.70 -10.23
C ALA A 205 13.20 -23.59 -11.28
N SER A 206 13.25 -22.34 -10.82
CA SER A 206 13.44 -21.16 -11.66
C SER A 206 14.42 -20.20 -10.97
N VAL A 207 14.77 -19.08 -11.62
CA VAL A 207 15.64 -18.03 -11.02
C VAL A 207 15.03 -17.45 -9.74
N ILE A 208 13.71 -17.56 -9.63
CA ILE A 208 12.85 -17.19 -8.51
C ILE A 208 12.10 -18.44 -8.00
N GLY A 209 11.65 -18.44 -6.75
CA GLY A 209 10.77 -19.52 -6.27
C GLY A 209 9.42 -19.45 -6.97
N ASN A 210 8.85 -20.61 -7.31
CA ASN A 210 7.51 -20.71 -7.91
C ASN A 210 6.78 -21.95 -7.37
N LEU A 211 5.77 -21.69 -6.55
CA LEU A 211 4.97 -22.68 -5.85
C LEU A 211 3.55 -22.64 -6.39
N LYS A 212 3.04 -23.78 -6.88
CA LYS A 212 1.63 -23.89 -7.27
C LYS A 212 0.81 -24.55 -6.16
N ILE A 213 -0.19 -23.84 -5.66
CA ILE A 213 -1.02 -24.25 -4.53
C ILE A 213 -2.49 -24.32 -4.94
N ASP A 214 -3.15 -25.43 -4.61
CA ASP A 214 -4.59 -25.54 -4.69
C ASP A 214 -5.22 -25.25 -3.33
N ILE A 215 -6.27 -24.44 -3.32
CA ILE A 215 -7.06 -24.06 -2.15
C ILE A 215 -8.45 -24.65 -2.34
N ALA A 216 -8.83 -25.63 -1.54
CA ALA A 216 -10.18 -26.23 -1.54
C ALA A 216 -11.01 -25.69 -0.38
N GLN A 217 -12.27 -25.33 -0.62
CA GLN A 217 -13.20 -24.89 0.44
C GLN A 217 -14.22 -25.98 0.77
N ASN A 218 -14.21 -26.44 2.03
CA ASN A 218 -14.97 -27.61 2.47
C ASN A 218 -16.46 -27.35 2.71
N GLU A 219 -16.90 -26.08 2.80
CA GLU A 219 -18.27 -25.71 3.21
C GLU A 219 -19.21 -25.35 2.05
N LYS A 220 -18.68 -25.05 0.85
CA LYS A 220 -19.47 -24.67 -0.34
C LYS A 220 -18.99 -25.43 -1.58
N GLY A 221 -19.78 -26.38 -2.05
CA GLY A 221 -19.69 -26.92 -3.42
C GLY A 221 -18.40 -27.64 -3.82
N ASN A 222 -17.43 -27.87 -2.92
CA ASN A 222 -16.07 -28.31 -3.26
C ASN A 222 -15.40 -27.43 -4.33
N GLU A 223 -15.58 -26.11 -4.23
CA GLU A 223 -14.83 -25.18 -5.08
C GLU A 223 -13.34 -25.25 -4.73
N THR A 224 -12.51 -25.28 -5.78
CA THR A 224 -11.05 -25.35 -5.68
C THR A 224 -10.45 -24.24 -6.54
N TRP A 225 -9.61 -23.42 -5.93
CA TRP A 225 -8.83 -22.37 -6.61
C TRP A 225 -7.38 -22.83 -6.75
N SER A 226 -6.73 -22.46 -7.84
CA SER A 226 -5.32 -22.74 -8.05
C SER A 226 -4.55 -21.43 -8.17
N VAL A 227 -3.54 -21.24 -7.33
CA VAL A 227 -2.76 -20.00 -7.24
C VAL A 227 -1.28 -20.30 -7.34
N ASN A 228 -0.57 -19.52 -8.16
CA ASN A 228 0.88 -19.54 -8.20
C ASN A 228 1.43 -18.50 -7.22
N ILE A 229 2.37 -18.91 -6.37
CA ILE A 229 3.10 -17.99 -5.50
C ILE A 229 4.53 -17.91 -6.00
N THR A 230 4.99 -16.71 -6.31
CA THR A 230 6.38 -16.45 -6.70
C THR A 230 7.10 -15.63 -5.65
N GLU A 231 8.38 -15.92 -5.44
CA GLU A 231 9.20 -15.33 -4.38
C GLU A 231 10.65 -15.14 -4.83
N PRO A 232 11.39 -14.18 -4.27
CA PRO A 232 12.81 -14.05 -4.56
C PRO A 232 13.62 -15.20 -3.93
N SER A 233 14.74 -15.55 -4.53
CA SER A 233 15.64 -16.60 -4.02
C SER A 233 16.47 -16.15 -2.80
N SER A 234 16.52 -14.84 -2.53
CA SER A 234 17.23 -14.25 -1.40
C SER A 234 16.56 -12.94 -0.97
N ASN A 235 16.92 -12.44 0.21
CA ASN A 235 16.39 -11.17 0.71
C ASN A 235 16.75 -10.00 -0.23
N LEU A 236 15.74 -9.21 -0.59
CA LEU A 236 15.88 -8.05 -1.46
C LEU A 236 16.33 -6.84 -0.63
N THR A 237 17.62 -6.53 -0.67
CA THR A 237 18.21 -5.37 0.00
C THR A 237 19.04 -4.55 -0.96
N VAL A 238 19.26 -3.27 -0.64
CA VAL A 238 20.06 -2.37 -1.48
C VAL A 238 21.51 -2.88 -1.67
N ASP A 239 22.04 -3.56 -0.65
CA ASP A 239 23.41 -4.12 -0.66
C ASP A 239 23.52 -5.45 -1.41
N ASN A 240 22.41 -6.13 -1.69
CA ASN A 240 22.42 -7.40 -2.38
C ASN A 240 22.49 -7.19 -3.90
N HIS A 241 23.60 -7.60 -4.51
CA HIS A 241 23.87 -7.53 -5.95
C HIS A 241 22.82 -8.25 -6.82
N GLN A 242 22.07 -9.21 -6.26
CA GLN A 242 21.02 -9.93 -6.98
C GLN A 242 19.65 -9.24 -6.91
N THR A 243 19.47 -8.23 -6.06
CA THR A 243 18.16 -7.60 -5.84
C THR A 243 17.52 -7.11 -7.14
N VAL A 244 18.29 -6.44 -7.99
CA VAL A 244 17.78 -5.90 -9.26
C VAL A 244 17.35 -7.01 -10.21
N SER A 245 18.16 -8.05 -10.38
CA SER A 245 17.82 -9.16 -11.29
C SER A 245 16.63 -9.98 -10.78
N GLN A 246 16.51 -10.16 -9.47
CA GLN A 246 15.38 -10.83 -8.83
C GLN A 246 14.07 -10.02 -9.01
N ILE A 247 14.10 -8.71 -8.79
CA ILE A 247 12.94 -7.83 -9.06
C ILE A 247 12.53 -7.90 -10.53
N LEU A 248 13.48 -7.79 -11.47
CA LEU A 248 13.19 -7.91 -12.89
C LEU A 248 12.64 -9.29 -13.25
N SER A 249 13.10 -10.37 -12.62
CA SER A 249 12.56 -11.72 -12.84
C SER A 249 11.12 -11.83 -12.37
N LEU A 250 10.80 -11.31 -11.17
CA LEU A 250 9.42 -11.28 -10.63
C LEU A 250 8.49 -10.47 -11.54
N VAL A 251 8.94 -9.29 -11.98
CA VAL A 251 8.15 -8.40 -12.87
C VAL A 251 7.96 -9.04 -14.24
N SER A 252 9.01 -9.62 -14.83
CA SER A 252 8.93 -10.28 -16.14
C SER A 252 7.99 -11.48 -16.11
N LEU A 253 8.03 -12.30 -15.06
CA LEU A 253 7.07 -13.39 -14.87
C LEU A 253 5.64 -12.84 -14.79
N SER A 254 5.44 -11.79 -14.01
CA SER A 254 4.12 -11.18 -13.80
C SER A 254 3.55 -10.51 -15.07
N LEU A 255 4.41 -9.94 -15.93
CA LEU A 255 4.02 -9.38 -17.22
C LEU A 255 3.59 -10.45 -18.24
N ASN A 256 4.16 -11.66 -18.13
CA ASN A 256 3.88 -12.76 -19.05
C ASN A 256 2.61 -13.55 -18.70
N ILE A 257 2.04 -13.34 -17.51
CA ILE A 257 0.81 -14.02 -17.09
C ILE A 257 -0.39 -13.36 -17.76
N LYS A 258 -1.17 -14.17 -18.49
CA LYS A 258 -2.42 -13.75 -19.13
C LYS A 258 -3.58 -13.94 -18.17
N THR A 259 -3.71 -13.03 -17.21
CA THR A 259 -4.82 -13.02 -16.26
C THR A 259 -5.63 -11.72 -16.33
N ASN A 260 -6.95 -11.85 -16.17
CA ASN A 260 -7.84 -10.70 -15.96
C ASN A 260 -8.10 -10.44 -14.48
N ASN A 261 -7.57 -11.26 -13.58
CA ASN A 261 -7.77 -11.11 -12.15
C ASN A 261 -6.61 -10.29 -11.53
N PRO A 262 -6.81 -9.68 -10.36
CA PRO A 262 -5.74 -8.94 -9.71
C PRO A 262 -4.57 -9.84 -9.28
N ILE A 263 -3.35 -9.34 -9.45
CA ILE A 263 -2.13 -9.93 -8.90
C ILE A 263 -1.98 -9.46 -7.45
N LEU A 264 -1.89 -10.40 -6.52
CA LEU A 264 -1.69 -10.09 -5.11
C LEU A 264 -0.20 -9.89 -4.83
N VAL A 265 0.22 -8.72 -4.36
CA VAL A 265 1.61 -8.43 -4.01
C VAL A 265 1.71 -8.28 -2.49
N VAL A 266 2.64 -9.00 -1.88
CA VAL A 266 2.76 -9.11 -0.42
C VAL A 266 4.18 -8.79 0.01
N SER A 267 4.32 -7.93 1.02
CA SER A 267 5.57 -7.73 1.73
C SER A 267 5.37 -7.70 3.25
N ARG A 268 6.45 -7.56 4.02
CA ARG A 268 6.39 -7.48 5.49
C ARG A 268 5.44 -6.40 6.02
N ASP A 269 5.39 -5.24 5.39
CA ASP A 269 4.56 -4.09 5.78
C ASP A 269 3.44 -3.76 4.77
N GLY A 270 3.38 -4.50 3.67
CA GLY A 270 2.46 -4.25 2.56
C GLY A 270 2.71 -2.90 1.90
N ALA A 271 3.95 -2.39 1.95
CA ALA A 271 4.33 -1.11 1.38
C ALA A 271 5.73 -1.13 0.77
N ALA A 272 6.77 -1.30 1.59
CA ALA A 272 8.15 -1.47 1.14
C ALA A 272 8.24 -2.67 0.18
N LEU A 273 9.10 -2.56 -0.83
CA LEU A 273 9.28 -3.50 -1.96
C LEU A 273 8.04 -3.74 -2.84
N CYS A 274 6.82 -3.81 -2.29
CA CYS A 274 5.58 -3.82 -3.07
C CYS A 274 5.49 -2.61 -3.98
N GLY A 275 5.85 -1.42 -3.45
CA GLY A 275 5.95 -0.19 -4.23
C GLY A 275 6.98 -0.28 -5.36
N VAL A 276 8.18 -0.84 -5.07
CA VAL A 276 9.25 -1.03 -6.06
C VAL A 276 8.79 -1.96 -7.18
N PHE A 277 8.21 -3.11 -6.85
CA PHE A 277 7.68 -4.06 -7.82
C PHE A 277 6.61 -3.41 -8.71
N CYS A 278 5.61 -2.75 -8.10
CA CYS A 278 4.54 -2.08 -8.84
C CYS A 278 5.08 -0.95 -9.72
N ALA A 279 6.07 -0.18 -9.25
CA ALA A 279 6.68 0.89 -10.02
C ALA A 279 7.44 0.35 -11.22
N VAL A 280 8.32 -0.65 -11.03
CA VAL A 280 9.10 -1.27 -12.11
C VAL A 280 8.18 -1.92 -13.14
N TYR A 281 7.13 -2.61 -12.70
CA TYR A 281 6.12 -3.18 -13.61
C TYR A 281 5.46 -2.09 -14.47
N ASN A 282 4.96 -1.03 -13.83
CA ASN A 282 4.33 0.09 -14.52
C ASN A 282 5.28 0.76 -15.52
N LEU A 283 6.53 0.99 -15.11
CA LEU A 283 7.53 1.68 -15.93
C LEU A 283 8.01 0.82 -17.11
N ILE A 284 8.12 -0.51 -16.95
CA ILE A 284 8.40 -1.41 -18.07
C ILE A 284 7.23 -1.43 -19.04
N GLN A 285 5.97 -1.48 -18.56
CA GLN A 285 4.81 -1.36 -19.44
C GLN A 285 4.79 -0.02 -20.18
N GLN A 286 5.00 1.09 -19.47
CA GLN A 286 5.06 2.43 -20.05
C GLN A 286 6.14 2.51 -21.13
N LEU A 287 7.36 2.06 -20.83
CA LEU A 287 8.46 2.05 -21.79
C LEU A 287 8.14 1.20 -23.03
N THR A 288 7.48 0.05 -22.85
CA THR A 288 7.13 -0.86 -23.95
C THR A 288 6.03 -0.29 -24.85
N MET A 289 5.14 0.53 -24.30
CA MET A 289 3.98 1.07 -25.03
C MET A 289 4.22 2.46 -25.61
N ASP A 290 4.89 3.33 -24.85
CA ASP A 290 5.03 4.76 -25.16
C ASP A 290 6.48 5.15 -25.52
N GLU A 291 7.45 4.22 -25.40
CA GLU A 291 8.89 4.48 -25.57
C GLU A 291 9.45 5.56 -24.63
N GLU A 292 8.71 5.92 -23.58
CA GLU A 292 9.07 6.92 -22.57
C GLU A 292 8.92 6.34 -21.14
N ILE A 293 9.61 6.96 -20.18
CA ILE A 293 9.51 6.59 -18.76
C ILE A 293 9.41 7.84 -17.88
N ASP A 294 8.46 7.83 -16.94
CA ASP A 294 8.35 8.83 -15.89
C ASP A 294 8.27 8.18 -14.51
N VAL A 295 9.45 7.92 -13.94
CA VAL A 295 9.60 7.29 -12.61
C VAL A 295 8.88 8.09 -11.53
N PHE A 296 8.97 9.43 -11.58
CA PHE A 296 8.39 10.29 -10.55
C PHE A 296 6.87 10.21 -10.56
N SER A 297 6.25 10.35 -11.73
CA SER A 297 4.80 10.32 -11.86
C SER A 297 4.23 8.94 -11.50
N VAL A 298 4.88 7.85 -11.92
CA VAL A 298 4.45 6.49 -11.56
C VAL A 298 4.50 6.28 -10.05
N VAL A 299 5.63 6.59 -9.39
CA VAL A 299 5.74 6.44 -7.93
C VAL A 299 4.71 7.31 -7.21
N ARG A 300 4.47 8.54 -7.69
CA ARG A 300 3.44 9.41 -7.11
C ARG A 300 2.04 8.86 -7.28
N LEU A 301 1.72 8.28 -8.44
CA LEU A 301 0.44 7.63 -8.69
C LEU A 301 0.21 6.49 -7.68
N LEU A 302 1.19 5.62 -7.49
CA LEU A 302 1.14 4.52 -6.51
C LEU A 302 0.91 5.06 -5.10
N GLN A 303 1.67 6.07 -4.71
CA GLN A 303 1.55 6.72 -3.40
C GLN A 303 0.18 7.37 -3.16
N THR A 304 -0.55 7.77 -4.21
CA THR A 304 -1.94 8.26 -4.03
C THR A 304 -2.89 7.17 -3.53
N ARG A 305 -2.54 5.89 -3.73
CA ARG A 305 -3.26 4.74 -3.18
C ARG A 305 -2.78 4.47 -1.76
N ARG A 306 -1.48 4.25 -1.58
CA ARG A 306 -0.86 3.96 -0.28
C ARG A 306 0.42 4.80 -0.11
N PRO A 307 0.39 5.87 0.70
CA PRO A 307 1.51 6.82 0.83
C PRO A 307 2.84 6.21 1.28
N GLU A 308 2.80 5.04 1.92
CA GLU A 308 3.95 4.29 2.39
C GLU A 308 4.71 3.56 1.27
N LEU A 309 4.16 3.48 0.04
CA LEU A 309 4.84 2.86 -1.10
C LEU A 309 6.08 3.67 -1.51
N CYS A 310 7.19 2.97 -1.75
CA CYS A 310 8.49 3.57 -2.08
C CYS A 310 8.93 4.62 -1.05
N PRO A 311 9.05 4.26 0.25
CA PRO A 311 9.22 5.26 1.31
C PRO A 311 10.66 5.79 1.41
N THR A 312 11.65 5.05 0.90
CA THR A 312 13.08 5.35 1.07
C THR A 312 13.77 5.76 -0.25
N LEU A 313 14.88 6.48 -0.14
CA LEU A 313 15.73 6.80 -1.30
C LEU A 313 16.31 5.53 -1.94
N GLY A 314 16.73 4.54 -1.14
CA GLY A 314 17.30 3.29 -1.64
C GLY A 314 16.32 2.48 -2.49
N GLU A 315 15.03 2.48 -2.14
CA GLU A 315 14.00 1.87 -2.99
C GLU A 315 13.82 2.63 -4.31
N TYR A 316 13.84 3.97 -4.26
CA TYR A 316 13.75 4.80 -5.46
C TYR A 316 14.96 4.59 -6.39
N GLU A 317 16.17 4.48 -5.83
CA GLU A 317 17.38 4.10 -6.56
C GLU A 317 17.28 2.69 -7.16
N THR A 318 16.70 1.74 -6.42
CA THR A 318 16.48 0.37 -6.90
C THR A 318 15.59 0.34 -8.15
N ILE A 319 14.54 1.18 -8.20
CA ILE A 319 13.68 1.33 -9.39
C ILE A 319 14.51 1.80 -10.59
N HIS A 320 15.33 2.85 -10.41
CA HIS A 320 16.20 3.35 -11.47
C HIS A 320 17.23 2.31 -11.95
N CYS A 321 17.84 1.58 -11.02
CA CYS A 321 18.79 0.51 -11.32
C CYS A 321 18.12 -0.63 -12.11
N ALA A 322 16.90 -1.02 -11.73
CA ALA A 322 16.13 -2.03 -12.45
C ALA A 322 15.80 -1.61 -13.88
N LEU A 323 15.32 -0.38 -14.07
CA LEU A 323 15.06 0.15 -15.42
C LEU A 323 16.32 0.22 -16.28
N LYS A 324 17.43 0.70 -15.72
CA LYS A 324 18.71 0.75 -16.42
C LYS A 324 19.15 -0.65 -16.87
N SER A 325 19.08 -1.63 -15.96
CA SER A 325 19.44 -3.02 -16.28
C SER A 325 18.52 -3.65 -17.31
N PHE A 326 17.21 -3.37 -17.25
CA PHE A 326 16.24 -3.82 -18.25
C PHE A 326 16.54 -3.25 -19.64
N ILE A 327 16.73 -1.92 -19.76
CA ILE A 327 17.06 -1.26 -21.03
C ILE A 327 18.37 -1.80 -21.61
N GLN A 328 19.40 -1.98 -20.78
CA GLN A 328 20.67 -2.55 -21.22
C GLN A 328 20.54 -3.98 -21.78
N SER A 329 19.67 -4.80 -21.17
CA SER A 329 19.41 -6.16 -21.68
C SER A 329 18.76 -6.16 -23.07
N GLN A 330 17.85 -5.22 -23.33
CA GLN A 330 17.17 -5.07 -24.62
C GLN A 330 18.10 -4.56 -25.74
N ILE A 331 19.08 -3.72 -25.40
CA ILE A 331 20.06 -3.21 -26.36
C ILE A 331 21.08 -4.30 -26.73
N GLY A 332 21.44 -5.18 -25.79
CA GLY A 332 22.38 -6.27 -26.02
C GLY A 332 21.89 -7.35 -26.99
N GLU A 333 20.57 -7.58 -27.08
CA GLU A 333 19.98 -8.54 -28.03
C GLU A 333 19.96 -8.03 -29.49
N ASN A 334 20.09 -6.72 -29.71
CA ASN A 334 19.97 -6.09 -31.04
C ASN A 334 21.31 -5.83 -31.76
N VAL A 335 22.45 -6.28 -31.22
CA VAL A 335 23.76 -6.10 -31.88
C VAL A 335 24.05 -7.28 -32.81
N TYR A 336 23.40 -7.30 -33.97
CA TYR A 336 23.91 -8.07 -35.11
C TYR A 336 25.16 -7.36 -35.66
N PHE A 337 26.34 -7.90 -35.35
CA PHE A 337 27.54 -7.56 -36.10
C PHE A 337 27.39 -8.14 -37.51
N ASN A 338 27.16 -7.27 -38.50
CA ASN A 338 27.40 -7.64 -39.89
C ASN A 338 28.92 -7.81 -40.05
N HIS A 339 29.36 -9.06 -40.22
CA HIS A 339 30.72 -9.42 -40.57
C HIS A 339 31.05 -9.11 -42.02
#